data_AF-A0A2V6F6M2-F1
#
_entry.id   AF-A0A2V6F6M2-F1
#
_cell.length_a   1.000
_cell.length_b   1.000
_cell.length_c   1.000
_cell.angle_alpha   90.00
_cell.angle_beta   90.00
_cell.angle_gamma   90.00
#
_symmetry.space_group_name_H-M   'P 1'
#
loop_
_entity.id
_entity.type
_entity.pdbx_description
1 polymer ?
#
loop_
_entity_poly.entity_id
_entity_poly.type
_entity_poly.pdbx_seq_one_letter_code
_entity_poly.pdbx_strand_id
1 'polypeptide(L)'
;MSNTAWIEPPPPQRGMGCFAKGCLILVVFVIVLVIAFVGGSYLAIRYLRSEYFATTHVQLSTSMATEQEQETVRARWDAFEKAAHAGEPARIELTADDLNALIDSEPKLRGKAHVSIDNDVGHLQVSIPLADVRWLRGHYVNAECTVQSAAGGSPADARITRIVVNGRSVGEEVLRWQYRSWSLRGYMSDWSNNNNLERFEIEDGKVVLQTKEGR
;
A
#
# COMPACT_ATOMS: atom_id res chain seq x y z
N MET A 1 12.82 78.66 62.76
CA MET A 1 13.43 77.34 62.99
C MET A 1 12.53 76.31 62.34
N SER A 2 13.08 75.60 61.35
CA SER A 2 12.40 74.74 60.38
C SER A 2 11.96 73.40 60.98
N ASN A 3 10.69 73.04 60.79
CA ASN A 3 10.17 71.69 61.05
C ASN A 3 10.48 70.79 59.84
N THR A 4 11.42 69.87 59.99
CA THR A 4 11.68 68.78 59.04
C THR A 4 10.69 67.65 59.29
N ALA A 5 9.67 67.55 58.43
CA ALA A 5 8.81 66.38 58.37
C ALA A 5 9.60 65.20 57.79
N TRP A 6 9.88 64.20 58.63
CA TRP A 6 10.42 62.91 58.19
C TRP A 6 9.37 62.18 57.37
N ILE A 7 9.69 61.88 56.12
CA ILE A 7 8.87 61.03 55.24
C ILE A 7 9.42 59.60 55.40
N GLU A 8 8.65 58.71 56.00
CA GLU A 8 8.97 57.29 56.02
C GLU A 8 8.99 56.75 54.57
N PRO A 9 10.04 56.02 54.16
CA PRO A 9 10.05 55.40 52.85
C PRO A 9 8.94 54.32 52.80
N PRO A 10 8.21 54.20 51.68
CA PRO A 10 7.18 53.19 51.54
C PRO A 10 7.80 51.78 51.69
N PRO A 11 7.06 50.82 52.26
CA PRO A 11 7.59 49.48 52.51
C PRO A 11 8.09 48.84 51.21
N PRO A 12 9.23 48.12 51.23
CA PRO A 12 9.78 47.50 50.03
C PRO A 12 8.79 46.44 49.52
N GLN A 13 8.15 46.73 48.38
CA GLN A 13 7.27 45.78 47.73
C GLN A 13 8.14 44.66 47.16
N ARG A 14 8.04 43.45 47.74
CA ARG A 14 8.59 42.23 47.16
C ARG A 14 7.80 41.87 45.90
N GLY A 15 8.07 42.57 44.81
CA GLY A 15 7.66 42.15 43.48
C GLY A 15 8.36 40.82 43.18
N MET A 16 7.60 39.72 43.13
CA MET A 16 8.11 38.47 42.57
C MET A 16 8.57 38.78 41.15
N GLY A 17 9.89 38.82 40.96
CA GLY A 17 10.51 39.33 39.74
C GLY A 17 10.00 38.66 38.48
N CYS A 18 10.09 39.40 37.38
CA CYS A 18 9.75 39.04 36.01
C CYS A 18 10.13 37.58 35.61
N PHE A 19 11.14 37.00 36.25
CA PHE A 19 11.57 35.61 36.09
C PHE A 19 10.57 34.55 36.58
N ALA A 20 9.80 34.76 37.65
CA ALA A 20 8.92 33.72 38.18
C ALA A 20 7.59 33.62 37.40
N LYS A 21 6.93 34.76 37.14
CA LYS A 21 5.66 34.78 36.38
C LYS A 21 5.88 34.64 34.87
N GLY A 22 6.97 35.19 34.33
CA GLY A 22 7.36 35.07 32.92
C GLY A 22 7.84 33.66 32.53
N CYS A 23 8.62 32.99 33.39
CA CYS A 23 9.00 31.59 33.16
C CYS A 23 7.78 30.66 33.32
N LEU A 24 6.92 30.91 34.31
CA LEU A 24 5.72 30.10 34.50
C LEU A 24 4.76 30.20 33.31
N ILE A 25 4.51 31.40 32.77
CA ILE A 25 3.62 31.56 31.61
C ILE A 25 4.22 30.91 30.35
N LEU A 26 5.55 30.96 30.18
CA LEU A 26 6.25 30.28 29.09
C LEU A 26 6.14 28.76 29.23
N VAL A 27 6.33 28.21 30.42
CA VAL A 27 6.18 26.77 30.70
C VAL A 27 4.75 26.31 30.41
N VAL A 28 3.74 27.05 30.87
CA VAL A 28 2.32 26.73 30.59
C VAL A 28 2.04 26.80 29.09
N PHE A 29 2.56 27.80 28.39
CA PHE A 29 2.40 27.93 26.95
C PHE A 29 3.04 26.77 26.18
N VAL A 30 4.25 26.36 26.55
CA VAL A 30 4.94 25.19 25.96
C VAL A 30 4.14 23.92 26.22
N ILE A 31 3.60 23.73 27.42
CA ILE A 31 2.75 22.56 27.74
C ILE A 31 1.50 22.56 26.86
N VAL A 32 0.83 23.70 26.68
CA VAL A 32 -0.34 23.82 25.80
C VAL A 32 0.03 23.50 24.35
N LEU A 33 1.18 23.99 23.86
CA LEU A 33 1.65 23.66 22.51
C LEU A 33 1.96 22.16 22.34
N VAL A 34 2.58 21.53 23.33
CA VAL A 34 2.85 20.07 23.31
C VAL A 34 1.53 19.31 23.29
N ILE A 35 0.56 19.67 24.13
CA ILE A 35 -0.77 19.03 24.15
C ILE A 35 -1.48 19.24 22.81
N ALA A 36 -1.45 20.45 22.25
CA ALA A 36 -2.06 20.74 20.96
C ALA A 36 -1.38 19.97 19.81
N PHE A 37 -0.05 19.86 19.84
CA PHE A 37 0.71 19.12 18.83
C PHE A 37 0.44 17.61 18.92
N VAL A 38 0.51 17.04 20.13
CA VAL A 38 0.25 15.61 20.36
C VAL A 38 -1.21 15.27 20.09
N GLY A 39 -2.15 16.06 20.61
CA GLY A 39 -3.58 15.89 20.40
C GLY A 39 -3.98 16.07 18.93
N GLY A 40 -3.46 17.11 18.28
CA GLY A 40 -3.68 17.37 16.85
C GLY A 40 -3.12 16.25 15.97
N SER A 41 -1.88 15.80 16.23
CA SER A 41 -1.28 14.68 15.51
C SER A 41 -2.05 13.37 15.74
N TYR A 42 -2.49 13.11 16.97
CA TYR A 42 -3.31 11.94 17.29
C TYR A 42 -4.65 11.96 16.56
N LEU A 43 -5.35 13.10 16.55
CA LEU A 43 -6.61 13.26 15.83
C LEU A 43 -6.43 13.16 14.32
N ALA A 44 -5.35 13.75 13.76
CA ALA A 44 -5.03 13.66 12.34
C ALA A 44 -4.74 12.21 11.93
N ILE A 45 -3.91 11.48 12.69
CA ILE A 45 -3.63 10.06 12.45
C ILE A 45 -4.93 9.24 12.57
N ARG A 46 -5.77 9.52 13.56
CA ARG A 46 -7.05 8.84 13.74
C ARG A 46 -8.00 9.09 12.55
N TYR A 47 -8.07 10.33 12.06
CA TYR A 47 -8.88 10.71 10.91
C TYR A 47 -8.37 10.06 9.62
N LEU A 48 -7.05 10.14 9.36
CA LEU A 48 -6.43 9.47 8.21
C LEU A 48 -6.66 7.95 8.27
N ARG A 49 -6.55 7.37 9.47
CA ARG A 49 -6.79 5.94 9.70
C ARG A 49 -8.22 5.53 9.35
N SER A 50 -9.22 6.28 9.79
CA SER A 50 -10.64 5.97 9.52
C SER A 50 -11.06 6.26 8.08
N GLU A 51 -10.47 7.30 7.48
CA GLU A 51 -10.89 7.79 6.17
C GLU A 51 -10.24 7.01 5.01
N TYR A 52 -8.99 6.58 5.19
CA TYR A 52 -8.21 5.95 4.11
C TYR A 52 -8.09 4.43 4.22
N PHE A 53 -8.30 3.83 5.39
CA PHE A 53 -8.16 2.38 5.59
C PHE A 53 -9.47 1.75 6.06
N ALA A 54 -9.86 0.67 5.40
CA ALA A 54 -11.08 -0.05 5.75
C ALA A 54 -10.89 -0.80 7.07
N THR A 55 -11.92 -0.83 7.92
CA THR A 55 -11.95 -1.66 9.13
C THR A 55 -12.56 -3.04 8.88
N THR A 56 -13.08 -3.26 7.66
CA THR A 56 -13.74 -4.50 7.25
C THR A 56 -12.86 -5.27 6.27
N HIS A 57 -12.62 -6.55 6.59
CA HIS A 57 -11.99 -7.50 5.69
C HIS A 57 -12.97 -7.91 4.59
N VAL A 58 -12.56 -7.82 3.33
CA VAL A 58 -13.31 -8.45 2.24
C VAL A 58 -12.93 -9.93 2.20
N GLN A 59 -13.92 -10.82 2.37
CA GLN A 59 -13.70 -12.25 2.17
C GLN A 59 -13.58 -12.51 0.67
N LEU A 60 -12.37 -12.85 0.23
CA LEU A 60 -12.10 -13.24 -1.13
C LEU A 60 -12.44 -14.73 -1.33
N SER A 61 -12.96 -15.07 -2.50
CA SER A 61 -13.17 -16.47 -2.88
C SER A 61 -11.85 -17.23 -2.79
N THR A 62 -11.88 -18.41 -2.18
CA THR A 62 -10.74 -19.33 -2.15
C THR A 62 -10.82 -20.25 -3.35
N SER A 63 -9.68 -20.64 -3.91
CA SER A 63 -9.63 -21.60 -5.01
C SER A 63 -10.23 -22.94 -4.57
N MET A 64 -10.97 -23.58 -5.47
CA MET A 64 -11.42 -24.96 -5.28
C MET A 64 -10.36 -25.98 -5.74
N ALA A 65 -9.19 -25.52 -6.19
CA ALA A 65 -8.12 -26.38 -6.66
C ALA A 65 -7.63 -27.31 -5.56
N THR A 66 -7.53 -28.59 -5.91
CA THR A 66 -6.95 -29.65 -5.07
C THR A 66 -5.45 -29.41 -4.85
N GLU A 67 -4.87 -30.02 -3.80
CA GLU A 67 -3.43 -29.92 -3.54
C GLU A 67 -2.60 -30.41 -4.75
N GLN A 68 -3.05 -31.46 -5.43
CA GLN A 68 -2.40 -31.99 -6.63
C GLN A 68 -2.43 -31.01 -7.81
N GLU A 69 -3.54 -30.30 -8.01
CA GLU A 69 -3.65 -29.26 -9.03
C GLU A 69 -2.73 -28.07 -8.69
N GLN A 70 -2.70 -27.64 -7.42
CA GLN A 70 -1.80 -26.57 -6.96
C GLN A 70 -0.32 -26.92 -7.20
N GLU A 71 0.10 -28.13 -6.88
CA GLU A 71 1.47 -28.60 -7.13
C GLU A 71 1.79 -28.64 -8.63
N THR A 72 0.84 -29.09 -9.46
CA THR A 72 1.02 -29.17 -10.91
C THR A 72 1.21 -27.78 -11.53
N VAL A 73 0.36 -26.83 -11.14
CA VAL A 73 0.45 -25.45 -11.65
C VAL A 73 1.71 -24.76 -11.14
N ARG A 74 2.08 -24.98 -9.87
CA ARG A 74 3.35 -24.49 -9.31
C ARG A 74 4.55 -25.03 -10.08
N ALA A 75 4.59 -26.32 -10.37
CA ALA A 75 5.69 -26.91 -11.13
C ALA A 75 5.81 -26.31 -12.55
N ARG A 76 4.68 -26.06 -13.22
CA ARG A 76 4.64 -25.37 -14.52
C ARG A 76 5.16 -23.94 -14.40
N TRP A 77 4.76 -23.21 -13.37
CA TRP A 77 5.22 -21.86 -13.09
C TRP A 77 6.73 -21.81 -12.81
N ASP A 78 7.22 -22.67 -11.92
CA ASP A 78 8.64 -22.74 -11.57
C ASP A 78 9.52 -23.10 -12.78
N ALA A 79 9.04 -23.97 -13.67
CA ALA A 79 9.73 -24.30 -14.91
C ALA A 79 9.81 -23.10 -15.85
N PHE A 80 8.70 -22.35 -15.98
CA PHE A 80 8.67 -21.12 -16.76
C PHE A 80 9.61 -20.05 -16.20
N GLU A 81 9.60 -19.81 -14.88
CA GLU A 81 10.47 -18.83 -14.23
C GLU A 81 11.96 -19.19 -14.39
N LYS A 82 12.30 -20.48 -14.25
CA LYS A 82 13.67 -20.96 -14.50
C LYS A 82 14.12 -20.73 -15.95
N ALA A 83 13.27 -21.06 -16.92
CA ALA A 83 13.57 -20.82 -18.33
C ALA A 83 13.71 -19.32 -18.64
N ALA A 84 12.81 -18.49 -18.09
CA ALA A 84 12.86 -17.03 -18.21
C ALA A 84 14.19 -16.45 -17.70
N HIS A 85 14.64 -16.90 -16.51
CA HIS A 85 15.92 -16.50 -15.93
C HIS A 85 17.14 -17.06 -16.65
N ALA A 86 17.02 -18.23 -17.28
CA ALA A 86 18.07 -18.79 -18.13
C ALA A 86 18.15 -18.10 -19.51
N GLY A 87 17.19 -17.24 -19.86
CA GLY A 87 17.08 -16.62 -21.17
C GLY A 87 16.58 -17.59 -22.26
N GLU A 88 15.95 -18.69 -21.87
CA GLU A 88 15.37 -19.65 -22.80
C GLU A 88 13.95 -19.21 -23.20
N PRO A 89 13.55 -19.45 -24.46
CA PRO A 89 12.20 -19.15 -24.92
C PRO A 89 11.20 -20.09 -24.21
N ALA A 90 10.28 -19.51 -23.46
CA ALA A 90 9.27 -20.21 -22.70
C ALA A 90 7.91 -19.55 -22.90
N ARG A 91 6.86 -20.37 -22.91
CA ARG A 91 5.47 -19.91 -22.98
C ARG A 91 4.64 -20.66 -21.95
N ILE A 92 3.80 -19.93 -21.24
CA ILE A 92 2.85 -20.50 -20.28
C ILE A 92 1.48 -19.86 -20.46
N GLU A 93 0.45 -20.68 -20.29
CA GLU A 93 -0.96 -20.27 -20.33
C GLU A 93 -1.59 -20.62 -18.98
N LEU A 94 -2.17 -19.63 -18.32
CA LEU A 94 -2.73 -19.73 -16.98
C LEU A 94 -4.18 -19.25 -16.99
N THR A 95 -5.09 -20.14 -16.60
CA THR A 95 -6.50 -19.79 -16.36
C THR A 95 -6.64 -19.00 -15.05
N ALA A 96 -7.82 -18.43 -14.79
CA ALA A 96 -8.13 -17.84 -13.50
C ALA A 96 -7.97 -18.86 -12.34
N ASP A 97 -8.36 -20.12 -12.56
CA ASP A 97 -8.22 -21.19 -11.57
C ASP A 97 -6.75 -21.53 -11.31
N ASP A 98 -5.91 -21.57 -12.36
CA ASP A 98 -4.46 -21.75 -12.22
C ASP A 98 -3.83 -20.62 -11.39
N LEU A 99 -4.20 -19.36 -11.68
CA LEU A 99 -3.69 -18.19 -10.94
C LEU A 99 -4.14 -18.23 -9.46
N ASN A 100 -5.39 -18.57 -9.20
CA ASN A 100 -5.90 -18.71 -7.83
C ASN A 100 -5.26 -19.90 -7.10
N ALA A 101 -4.98 -20.99 -7.79
CA ALA A 101 -4.24 -22.12 -7.24
C ALA A 101 -2.80 -21.71 -6.85
N LEU A 102 -2.11 -20.92 -7.68
CA LEU A 102 -0.80 -20.36 -7.35
C LEU A 102 -0.86 -19.44 -6.13
N ILE A 103 -1.85 -18.54 -6.07
CA ILE A 103 -2.08 -17.65 -4.93
C ILE A 103 -2.29 -18.43 -3.64
N ASP A 104 -3.13 -19.45 -3.66
CA ASP A 104 -3.44 -20.26 -2.48
C ASP A 104 -2.26 -21.14 -2.05
N SER A 105 -1.39 -21.50 -2.98
CA SER A 105 -0.18 -22.24 -2.68
C SER A 105 0.84 -21.40 -1.88
N GLU A 106 0.84 -20.07 -2.03
CA GLU A 106 1.77 -19.16 -1.34
C GLU A 106 1.16 -18.66 -0.01
N PRO A 107 1.71 -19.04 1.16
CA PRO A 107 1.14 -18.66 2.46
C PRO A 107 1.00 -17.15 2.67
N LYS A 108 1.84 -16.33 2.03
CA LYS A 108 1.76 -14.88 2.13
C LYS A 108 0.59 -14.29 1.35
N LEU A 109 0.10 -14.96 0.31
CA LEU A 109 -0.95 -14.47 -0.61
C LEU A 109 -2.29 -15.18 -0.41
N ARG A 110 -2.28 -16.42 0.10
CA ARG A 110 -3.47 -17.21 0.40
C ARG A 110 -4.50 -16.41 1.21
N GLY A 111 -5.71 -16.32 0.67
CA GLY A 111 -6.83 -15.59 1.27
C GLY A 111 -6.71 -14.05 1.26
N LYS A 112 -5.68 -13.50 0.59
CA LYS A 112 -5.45 -12.05 0.46
C LYS A 112 -5.52 -11.54 -0.97
N ALA A 113 -5.54 -12.43 -1.96
CA ALA A 113 -5.70 -12.11 -3.36
C ALA A 113 -6.65 -13.11 -4.02
N HIS A 114 -7.36 -12.67 -5.06
CA HIS A 114 -8.20 -13.50 -5.90
C HIS A 114 -8.25 -12.90 -7.30
N VAL A 115 -8.18 -13.74 -8.31
CA VAL A 115 -8.21 -13.37 -9.72
C VAL A 115 -9.45 -13.97 -10.37
N SER A 116 -10.12 -13.17 -11.20
CA SER A 116 -11.13 -13.64 -12.14
C SER A 116 -10.82 -13.08 -13.51
N ILE A 117 -11.10 -13.84 -14.57
CA ILE A 117 -10.89 -13.39 -15.94
C ILE A 117 -12.22 -13.48 -16.66
N ASP A 118 -12.65 -12.37 -17.24
CA ASP A 118 -13.82 -12.29 -18.10
C ASP A 118 -13.34 -11.98 -19.52
N ASN A 119 -13.31 -13.01 -20.37
CA ASN A 119 -12.80 -12.96 -21.74
C ASN A 119 -11.37 -12.40 -21.83
N ASP A 120 -11.22 -11.14 -22.26
CA ASP A 120 -9.97 -10.40 -22.44
C ASP A 120 -9.65 -9.44 -21.27
N VAL A 121 -10.46 -9.49 -20.21
CA VAL A 121 -10.36 -8.61 -19.04
C VAL A 121 -10.02 -9.40 -17.78
N GLY A 122 -8.87 -9.08 -17.20
CA GLY A 122 -8.45 -9.59 -15.90
C GLY A 122 -8.95 -8.70 -14.76
N HIS A 123 -9.55 -9.32 -13.74
CA HIS A 123 -9.95 -8.67 -12.50
C HIS A 123 -9.16 -9.25 -11.34
N LEU A 124 -8.43 -8.39 -10.62
CA LEU A 124 -7.68 -8.74 -9.42
C LEU A 124 -8.34 -8.08 -8.23
N GLN A 125 -8.67 -8.86 -7.21
CA GLN A 125 -9.13 -8.38 -5.91
C GLN A 125 -8.11 -8.75 -4.84
N VAL A 126 -7.78 -7.80 -3.97
CA VAL A 126 -6.87 -8.01 -2.84
C VAL A 126 -7.45 -7.44 -1.56
N SER A 127 -7.16 -8.11 -0.44
CA SER A 127 -7.61 -7.77 0.89
C SER A 127 -6.47 -8.04 1.85
N ILE A 128 -5.70 -6.99 2.16
CA ILE A 128 -4.44 -7.12 2.90
C ILE A 128 -4.63 -6.56 4.32
N PRO A 129 -4.47 -7.37 5.38
CA PRO A 129 -4.48 -6.88 6.74
C PRO A 129 -3.21 -6.06 7.03
N LEU A 130 -3.38 -4.88 7.60
CA LEU A 130 -2.29 -3.98 8.00
C LEU A 130 -1.78 -4.29 9.42
N ALA A 131 -1.72 -5.58 9.76
CA ALA A 131 -1.41 -6.06 11.11
C ALA A 131 0.03 -5.74 11.56
N ASP A 132 0.96 -5.71 10.61
CA ASP A 132 2.39 -5.44 10.87
C ASP A 132 2.64 -4.00 11.33
N VAL A 133 1.72 -3.09 11.01
CA VAL A 133 1.81 -1.68 11.42
C VAL A 133 1.01 -1.50 12.70
N ARG A 134 1.70 -1.29 13.84
CA ARG A 134 1.10 -1.23 15.18
C ARG A 134 -0.10 -0.28 15.28
N TRP A 135 -0.08 0.84 14.57
CA TRP A 135 -1.15 1.85 14.58
C TRP A 135 -2.26 1.61 13.53
N LEU A 136 -2.12 0.61 12.63
CA LEU A 136 -3.13 0.19 11.65
C LEU A 136 -3.70 -1.21 11.93
N ARG A 137 -3.40 -1.81 13.09
CA ARG A 137 -3.99 -3.11 13.46
C ARG A 137 -5.51 -3.09 13.35
N GLY A 138 -6.08 -4.17 12.81
CA GLY A 138 -7.51 -4.30 12.53
C GLY A 138 -8.01 -3.43 11.38
N HIS A 139 -7.09 -2.89 10.56
CA HIS A 139 -7.42 -2.20 9.32
C HIS A 139 -6.89 -3.00 8.13
N TYR A 140 -7.51 -2.76 6.98
CA TYR A 140 -7.33 -3.50 5.76
C TYR A 140 -7.12 -2.53 4.60
N VAL A 141 -6.33 -2.98 3.63
CA VAL A 141 -6.30 -2.41 2.29
C VAL A 141 -7.05 -3.38 1.40
N ASN A 142 -8.26 -2.98 1.02
CA ASN A 142 -9.05 -3.68 0.03
C ASN A 142 -8.80 -2.97 -1.30
N ALA A 143 -8.28 -3.67 -2.30
CA ALA A 143 -8.12 -3.09 -3.61
C ALA A 143 -8.67 -4.01 -4.69
N GLU A 144 -9.24 -3.40 -5.73
CA GLU A 144 -9.70 -4.04 -6.93
C GLU A 144 -8.99 -3.38 -8.12
N CYS A 145 -8.50 -4.19 -9.04
CA CYS A 145 -7.80 -3.74 -10.23
C CYS A 145 -8.38 -4.45 -11.44
N THR A 146 -8.62 -3.71 -12.51
CA THR A 146 -9.00 -4.25 -13.82
C THR A 146 -7.86 -4.02 -14.80
N VAL A 147 -7.41 -5.11 -15.43
CA VAL A 147 -6.27 -5.15 -16.33
C VAL A 147 -6.71 -5.70 -17.68
N GLN A 148 -6.22 -5.08 -18.74
CA GLN A 148 -6.40 -5.51 -20.12
C GLN A 148 -5.03 -5.59 -20.81
N SER A 149 -4.88 -6.56 -21.71
CA SER A 149 -3.70 -6.65 -22.56
C SER A 149 -3.63 -5.46 -23.53
N ALA A 150 -2.42 -5.12 -23.97
CA ALA A 150 -2.23 -4.14 -25.02
C ALA A 150 -2.58 -4.74 -26.39
N ALA A 151 -3.00 -3.90 -27.33
CA ALA A 151 -3.07 -4.31 -28.74
C ALA A 151 -1.66 -4.74 -29.22
N GLY A 152 -1.49 -6.03 -29.54
CA GLY A 152 -0.20 -6.63 -29.92
C GLY A 152 0.57 -7.29 -28.78
N GLY A 153 0.01 -7.39 -27.58
CA GLY A 153 0.54 -8.23 -26.50
C GLY A 153 1.77 -7.70 -25.78
N SER A 154 2.16 -6.44 -26.00
CA SER A 154 3.30 -5.81 -25.31
C SER A 154 3.04 -5.69 -23.80
N PRO A 155 3.87 -6.28 -22.93
CA PRO A 155 3.72 -6.18 -21.47
C PRO A 155 3.84 -4.74 -20.95
N ALA A 156 4.67 -3.91 -21.59
CA ALA A 156 4.91 -2.52 -21.19
C ALA A 156 3.68 -1.63 -21.42
N ASP A 157 2.82 -2.03 -22.36
CA ASP A 157 1.63 -1.27 -22.77
C ASP A 157 0.33 -1.82 -22.16
N ALA A 158 0.44 -2.82 -21.27
CA ALA A 158 -0.72 -3.40 -20.57
C ALA A 158 -1.50 -2.30 -19.85
N ARG A 159 -2.82 -2.31 -20.02
CA ARG A 159 -3.69 -1.23 -19.57
C ARG A 159 -4.36 -1.60 -18.27
N ILE A 160 -4.13 -0.77 -17.26
CA ILE A 160 -4.91 -0.81 -16.02
C ILE A 160 -6.04 0.19 -16.18
N THR A 161 -7.26 -0.30 -16.44
CA THR A 161 -8.42 0.54 -16.78
C THR A 161 -9.14 1.06 -15.55
N ARG A 162 -9.07 0.33 -14.43
CA ARG A 162 -9.74 0.69 -13.19
C ARG A 162 -8.95 0.21 -11.99
N ILE A 163 -8.83 1.09 -11.00
CA ILE A 163 -8.30 0.75 -9.68
C ILE A 163 -9.27 1.32 -8.65
N VAL A 164 -9.70 0.50 -7.72
CA VAL A 164 -10.52 0.89 -6.58
C VAL A 164 -9.76 0.51 -5.33
N VAL A 165 -9.59 1.44 -4.40
CA VAL A 165 -8.97 1.18 -3.10
C VAL A 165 -9.93 1.60 -2.01
N ASN A 166 -10.28 0.67 -1.11
CA ASN A 166 -11.23 0.86 -0.01
C ASN A 166 -12.56 1.47 -0.48
N GLY A 167 -13.07 1.01 -1.63
CA GLY A 167 -14.32 1.47 -2.24
C GLY A 167 -14.22 2.80 -3.00
N ARG A 168 -13.05 3.45 -3.04
CA ARG A 168 -12.84 4.70 -3.78
C ARG A 168 -12.12 4.41 -5.09
N SER A 169 -12.69 4.84 -6.21
CA SER A 169 -11.97 4.80 -7.49
C SER A 169 -10.77 5.73 -7.38
N VAL A 170 -9.59 5.19 -7.64
CA VAL A 170 -8.34 5.94 -7.68
C VAL A 170 -7.85 5.98 -9.12
N GLY A 171 -7.42 7.16 -9.56
CA GLY A 171 -6.87 7.37 -10.89
C GLY A 171 -5.41 6.94 -11.00
N GLU A 172 -4.74 7.38 -12.07
CA GLU A 172 -3.31 7.12 -12.29
C GLU A 172 -2.41 7.66 -11.17
N GLU A 173 -2.90 8.51 -10.27
CA GLU A 173 -2.14 8.95 -9.11
C GLU A 173 -1.66 7.79 -8.23
N VAL A 174 -2.42 6.70 -8.09
CA VAL A 174 -1.97 5.53 -7.32
C VAL A 174 -0.92 4.71 -8.06
N LEU A 175 -1.01 4.63 -9.39
CA LEU A 175 0.01 3.97 -10.22
C LEU A 175 1.35 4.71 -10.20
N ARG A 176 1.29 6.05 -10.09
CA ARG A 176 2.46 6.93 -9.98
C ARG A 176 2.86 7.22 -8.54
N TRP A 177 2.13 6.71 -7.55
CA TRP A 177 2.46 6.96 -6.15
C TRP A 177 3.82 6.35 -5.84
N GLN A 178 4.78 7.24 -5.66
CA GLN A 178 6.11 6.94 -5.21
C GLN A 178 6.11 6.91 -3.68
N TYR A 179 6.16 5.70 -3.10
CA TYR A 179 6.51 5.55 -1.69
C TYR A 179 7.96 5.07 -1.60
N ARG A 180 8.85 5.97 -1.16
CA ARG A 180 10.32 5.80 -1.25
C ARG A 180 10.79 5.67 -2.70
N SER A 181 11.47 4.58 -3.05
CA SER A 181 11.92 4.23 -4.41
C SER A 181 10.99 3.23 -5.12
N TRP A 182 9.82 2.93 -4.53
CA TRP A 182 8.88 1.95 -5.07
C TRP A 182 7.67 2.63 -5.73
N SER A 183 7.31 2.17 -6.92
CA SER A 183 6.05 2.49 -7.62
C SER A 183 5.51 1.23 -8.29
N LEU A 184 4.18 1.09 -8.41
CA LEU A 184 3.56 -0.08 -9.06
C LEU A 184 4.00 -0.21 -10.51
N ARG A 185 4.06 0.90 -11.25
CA ARG A 185 4.55 0.93 -12.64
C ARG A 185 6.01 0.48 -12.73
N GLY A 186 6.87 0.98 -11.83
CA GLY A 186 8.27 0.55 -11.76
C GLY A 186 8.42 -0.93 -11.46
N TYR A 187 7.67 -1.47 -10.50
CA TYR A 187 7.69 -2.90 -10.17
C TYR A 187 7.29 -3.78 -11.36
N MET A 188 6.22 -3.43 -12.07
CA MET A 188 5.79 -4.17 -13.27
C MET A 188 6.86 -4.14 -14.36
N SER A 189 7.46 -2.97 -14.62
CA SER A 189 8.53 -2.83 -15.60
C SER A 189 9.78 -3.63 -15.20
N ASP A 190 10.23 -3.55 -13.96
CA ASP A 190 11.40 -4.29 -13.45
C ASP A 190 11.15 -5.80 -13.51
N TRP A 191 9.97 -6.26 -13.10
CA TRP A 191 9.62 -7.68 -13.15
C TRP A 191 9.55 -8.19 -14.59
N SER A 192 8.92 -7.46 -15.50
CA SER A 192 8.87 -7.81 -16.93
C SER A 192 10.26 -7.87 -17.56
N ASN A 193 11.13 -6.92 -17.22
CA ASN A 193 12.49 -6.86 -17.74
C ASN A 193 13.36 -7.99 -17.17
N ASN A 194 13.29 -8.25 -15.87
CA ASN A 194 14.07 -9.31 -15.22
C ASN A 194 13.67 -10.72 -15.66
N ASN A 195 12.42 -10.90 -16.09
CA ASN A 195 11.91 -12.17 -16.63
C ASN A 195 11.93 -12.24 -18.15
N ASN A 196 12.57 -11.28 -18.84
CA ASN A 196 12.66 -11.23 -20.30
C ASN A 196 11.31 -11.39 -21.00
N LEU A 197 10.22 -10.86 -20.44
CA LEU A 197 8.89 -11.03 -21.04
C LEU A 197 8.79 -10.29 -22.38
N GLU A 198 8.36 -11.03 -23.39
CA GLU A 198 8.05 -10.53 -24.73
C GLU A 198 6.56 -10.23 -24.87
N ARG A 199 5.72 -11.12 -24.32
CA ARG A 199 4.27 -11.08 -24.53
C ARG A 199 3.51 -11.27 -23.22
N PHE A 200 2.49 -10.44 -23.04
CA PHE A 200 1.46 -10.51 -22.02
C PHE A 200 0.11 -10.31 -22.71
N GLU A 201 -0.66 -11.39 -22.84
CA GLU A 201 -1.99 -11.38 -23.45
C GLU A 201 -3.01 -11.96 -22.47
N ILE A 202 -4.20 -11.37 -22.46
CA ILE A 202 -5.38 -11.90 -21.78
C ILE A 202 -6.36 -12.20 -22.90
N GLU A 203 -6.62 -13.48 -23.15
CA GLU A 203 -7.49 -13.94 -24.24
C GLU A 203 -8.13 -15.28 -23.83
N ASP A 204 -9.36 -15.52 -24.29
CA ASP A 204 -10.10 -16.76 -24.04
C ASP A 204 -10.17 -17.18 -22.56
N GLY A 205 -10.23 -16.20 -21.64
CA GLY A 205 -10.29 -16.46 -20.20
C GLY A 205 -8.96 -16.91 -19.59
N LYS A 206 -7.83 -16.68 -20.29
CA LYS A 206 -6.49 -17.10 -19.87
C LYS A 206 -5.50 -15.95 -19.99
N VAL A 207 -4.48 -16.00 -19.14
CA VAL A 207 -3.27 -15.18 -19.27
C VAL A 207 -2.21 -15.98 -20.00
N VAL A 208 -1.70 -15.42 -21.09
CA VAL A 208 -0.62 -15.98 -21.90
C VAL A 208 0.64 -15.14 -21.67
N LEU A 209 1.69 -15.79 -21.19
CA LEU A 209 3.01 -15.18 -21.01
C LEU A 209 4.01 -15.85 -21.95
N GLN A 210 4.86 -15.05 -22.58
CA GLN A 210 5.97 -15.52 -23.40
C GLN A 210 7.25 -14.76 -23.09
N THR A 211 8.36 -15.47 -22.95
CA THR A 211 9.69 -14.88 -22.80
C THR A 211 10.39 -14.74 -24.14
N LYS A 212 11.31 -13.78 -24.23
CA LYS A 212 12.19 -13.58 -25.38
C LYS A 212 13.20 -14.71 -25.46
N GLU A 213 13.53 -15.11 -26.68
CA GLU A 213 14.70 -15.95 -26.94
C GLU A 213 15.97 -15.14 -26.64
N GLY A 214 16.83 -15.67 -25.75
CA GLY A 214 18.10 -15.04 -25.40
C GLY A 214 19.02 -14.93 -26.62
N ARG A 215 19.61 -13.74 -26.82
CA ARG A 215 20.59 -13.48 -27.87
C ARG A 215 22.02 -13.53 -27.33
#